data_AF-A0AAF0MPJ0-F1
#
_entry.id   AF-A0AAF0MPJ0-F1
#
_cell.length_a   1.000
_cell.length_b   1.000
_cell.length_c   1.000
_cell.angle_alpha   90.00
_cell.angle_beta   90.00
_cell.angle_gamma   90.00
#
_symmetry.space_group_name_H-M   'P 1'
#
loop_
_entity.id
_entity.type
_entity.pdbx_description
1 polymer ?
#
loop_
_entity_poly.entity_id
_entity_poly.type
_entity_poly.pdbx_seq_one_letter_code
_entity_poly.pdbx_strand_id
1 'polypeptide(L)'
;MRDVLSEIGRLRGSEGFRAYSDIRAVESYFRMTQEKCRVLIRELDDISSRPSGWWRSYEIVEEESLELSQALTDFLSRMYFCKNHASSCAARYGLEDEYRAIRKRYFGEEAAIVIGLRNYTVHVDMAPLAIGPGGRPAFTDRCRKNPIWSAKERRILKKADPAELIEAYEEQMECVYSEFGAALAEAVRPKMKECRREIKDFNSWAGFEMVRYEPLWGTGRPRKASGPCRGRGQDGAPVRTA
;
A
#
# COMPACT_ATOMS: atom_id res chain seq x y z
N MET A 1 23.78 23.79 -30.94
CA MET A 1 22.36 24.23 -30.95
C MET A 1 21.68 23.42 -29.85
N ARG A 2 21.06 24.04 -28.83
CA ARG A 2 20.34 23.27 -27.80
C ARG A 2 19.08 22.69 -28.43
N ASP A 3 18.99 21.37 -28.52
CA ASP A 3 17.75 20.71 -28.92
C ASP A 3 16.91 20.36 -27.68
N VAL A 4 15.61 20.16 -27.89
CA VAL A 4 14.62 19.92 -26.84
C VAL A 4 14.91 18.64 -26.05
N LEU A 5 15.37 17.56 -26.71
CA LEU A 5 15.61 16.27 -26.05
C LEU A 5 16.81 16.35 -25.12
N SER A 6 17.87 17.04 -25.54
CA SER A 6 19.06 17.31 -24.73
C SER A 6 18.71 18.12 -23.47
N GLU A 7 17.87 19.14 -23.61
CA GLU A 7 17.47 19.98 -22.49
C GLU A 7 16.50 19.26 -21.53
N ILE A 8 15.60 18.41 -22.04
CA ILE A 8 14.82 17.47 -21.21
C ILE A 8 15.74 16.50 -20.47
N GLY A 9 16.78 15.99 -21.13
CA GLY A 9 17.80 15.14 -20.53
C GLY A 9 18.52 15.85 -19.38
N ARG A 10 18.90 17.11 -19.57
CA ARG A 10 19.50 17.96 -18.52
C ARG A 10 18.55 18.16 -17.34
N LEU A 11 17.28 18.47 -17.61
CA LEU A 11 16.26 18.63 -16.57
C LEU A 11 16.06 17.32 -15.79
N ARG A 12 15.92 16.18 -16.46
CA ARG A 12 15.85 14.85 -15.81
C ARG A 12 17.10 14.49 -15.02
N GLY A 13 18.25 15.02 -15.43
CA GLY A 13 19.52 14.88 -14.75
C GLY A 13 19.65 15.71 -13.47
N SER A 14 18.82 16.75 -13.28
CA SER A 14 18.94 17.66 -12.15
C SER A 14 18.51 17.01 -10.84
N GLU A 15 19.15 17.39 -9.75
CA GLU A 15 18.77 16.91 -8.42
C GLU A 15 17.37 17.37 -8.02
N GLY A 16 16.99 18.59 -8.39
CA GLY A 16 15.65 19.13 -8.16
C GLY A 16 14.57 18.28 -8.80
N PHE A 17 14.73 17.96 -10.08
CA PHE A 17 13.75 17.18 -10.84
C PHE A 17 13.71 15.72 -10.39
N ARG A 18 14.85 15.13 -10.03
CA ARG A 18 14.90 13.78 -9.44
C ARG A 18 14.15 13.72 -8.11
N ALA A 19 14.37 14.68 -7.23
CA ALA A 19 13.65 14.75 -5.95
C ALA A 19 12.15 14.95 -6.14
N TYR A 20 11.76 15.76 -7.12
CA TYR A 20 10.35 15.95 -7.48
C TYR A 20 9.74 14.64 -8.00
N SER A 21 10.45 13.96 -8.89
CA SER A 21 10.03 12.68 -9.46
C SER A 21 9.90 11.58 -8.39
N ASP A 22 10.81 11.54 -7.42
CA ASP A 22 10.79 10.58 -6.31
C ASP A 22 9.56 10.77 -5.41
N ILE A 23 9.25 12.00 -4.99
CA ILE A 23 8.02 12.25 -4.21
C ILE A 23 6.79 11.86 -5.02
N ARG A 24 6.74 12.25 -6.29
CA ARG A 24 5.61 11.95 -7.17
C ARG A 24 5.42 10.46 -7.37
N ALA A 25 6.50 9.71 -7.47
CA ALA A 25 6.46 8.26 -7.57
C ALA A 25 5.94 7.62 -6.27
N VAL A 26 6.45 8.03 -5.10
CA VAL A 26 5.90 7.58 -3.80
C VAL A 26 4.40 7.86 -3.71
N GLU A 27 3.98 9.07 -4.08
CA GLU A 27 2.58 9.50 -4.09
C GLU A 27 1.70 8.64 -5.01
N SER A 28 2.18 8.42 -6.24
CA SER A 28 1.48 7.60 -7.23
C SER A 28 1.33 6.16 -6.76
N TYR A 29 2.42 5.54 -6.29
CA TYR A 29 2.40 4.13 -5.88
C TYR A 29 1.53 3.90 -4.65
N PHE A 30 1.51 4.84 -3.71
CA PHE A 30 0.57 4.79 -2.60
C PHE A 30 -0.88 4.82 -3.10
N ARG A 31 -1.25 5.80 -3.93
CA ARG A 31 -2.62 5.91 -4.46
C ARG A 31 -3.04 4.68 -5.23
N MET A 32 -2.14 4.15 -6.07
CA MET A 32 -2.39 2.92 -6.83
C MET A 32 -2.60 1.69 -5.93
N THR A 33 -1.88 1.62 -4.80
CA THR A 33 -2.02 0.51 -3.85
C THR A 33 -3.31 0.68 -3.03
N GLN A 34 -3.63 1.90 -2.59
CA GLN A 34 -4.86 2.22 -1.88
C GLN A 34 -6.09 1.91 -2.74
N GLU A 35 -6.08 2.31 -4.01
CA GLU A 35 -7.16 1.98 -4.94
C GLU A 35 -7.29 0.46 -5.11
N LYS A 36 -6.16 -0.26 -5.18
CA LYS A 36 -6.18 -1.72 -5.26
C LYS A 36 -6.75 -2.37 -4.00
N CYS A 37 -6.49 -1.83 -2.80
CA CYS A 37 -7.15 -2.29 -1.57
C CYS A 37 -8.68 -2.24 -1.72
N ARG A 38 -9.22 -1.10 -2.16
CA ARG A 38 -10.67 -0.88 -2.29
C ARG A 38 -11.31 -1.78 -3.32
N VAL A 39 -10.65 -1.98 -4.46
CA VAL A 39 -11.11 -2.91 -5.50
C VAL A 39 -11.17 -4.33 -4.94
N LEU A 40 -10.10 -4.77 -4.27
CA LEU A 40 -10.00 -6.12 -3.72
C LEU A 40 -11.00 -6.38 -2.58
N ILE A 41 -11.28 -5.38 -1.74
CA ILE A 41 -12.34 -5.47 -0.72
C ILE A 41 -13.70 -5.71 -1.41
N ARG A 42 -14.02 -4.95 -2.47
CA ARG A 42 -15.28 -5.14 -3.22
C ARG A 42 -15.38 -6.52 -3.87
N GLU A 43 -14.28 -7.02 -4.44
CA GLU A 43 -14.23 -8.36 -5.04
C GLU A 43 -14.49 -9.45 -3.97
N LEU A 44 -13.87 -9.32 -2.80
CA LEU A 44 -14.07 -10.23 -1.67
C LEU A 44 -15.51 -10.16 -1.11
N ASP A 45 -16.09 -8.96 -1.05
CA ASP A 45 -17.48 -8.75 -0.63
C ASP A 45 -18.46 -9.38 -1.63
N ASP A 46 -18.23 -9.22 -2.94
CA ASP A 46 -19.06 -9.81 -3.99
C ASP A 46 -19.04 -11.35 -3.91
N ILE A 47 -17.84 -11.93 -3.80
CA ILE A 47 -17.64 -13.38 -3.60
C ILE A 47 -18.38 -13.85 -2.33
N SER A 48 -18.25 -13.12 -1.22
CA SER A 48 -18.89 -13.48 0.05
C SER A 48 -20.42 -13.34 0.02
N SER A 49 -20.95 -12.53 -0.89
CA SER A 49 -22.40 -12.32 -1.07
C SER A 49 -23.07 -13.41 -1.91
N ARG A 50 -22.30 -14.29 -2.56
CA ARG A 50 -22.83 -15.36 -3.41
C ARG A 50 -23.76 -16.30 -2.62
N PRO A 51 -24.94 -16.66 -3.15
CA PRO A 51 -25.86 -17.56 -2.47
C PRO A 51 -25.25 -18.95 -2.31
N SER A 52 -25.70 -19.72 -1.31
CA SER A 52 -25.19 -21.08 -1.04
C SER A 52 -25.31 -22.04 -2.24
N GLY A 53 -26.24 -21.78 -3.16
CA GLY A 53 -26.41 -22.52 -4.40
C GLY A 53 -25.49 -22.11 -5.55
N TRP A 54 -24.65 -21.09 -5.39
CA TRP A 54 -23.68 -20.63 -6.40
C TRP A 54 -22.52 -21.62 -6.53
N TRP A 55 -22.02 -22.11 -5.41
CA TRP A 55 -20.84 -22.97 -5.28
C TRP A 55 -21.10 -24.44 -5.64
N ARG A 56 -21.96 -24.69 -6.63
CA ARG A 56 -22.47 -26.04 -6.97
C ARG A 56 -21.62 -26.80 -7.96
N SER A 57 -20.71 -26.13 -8.67
CA SER A 57 -19.82 -26.78 -9.64
C SER A 57 -18.36 -26.47 -9.32
N TYR A 58 -17.49 -27.40 -9.68
CA TYR A 58 -16.05 -27.24 -9.48
C TYR A 58 -15.50 -26.13 -10.38
N GLU A 59 -16.00 -26.00 -11.60
CA GLU A 59 -15.59 -24.98 -12.57
C GLU A 59 -15.82 -23.56 -12.03
N ILE A 60 -16.97 -23.31 -11.39
CA ILE A 60 -17.26 -22.01 -10.75
C ILE A 60 -16.28 -21.73 -9.60
N VAL A 61 -15.97 -22.75 -8.79
CA VAL A 61 -15.03 -22.59 -7.68
C VAL A 61 -13.61 -22.33 -8.19
N GLU A 62 -13.20 -23.02 -9.26
CA GLU A 62 -11.88 -22.88 -9.88
C GLU A 62 -11.70 -21.50 -10.54
N GLU A 63 -12.69 -21.03 -11.31
CA GLU A 63 -12.67 -19.71 -11.95
C GLU A 63 -12.55 -18.57 -10.92
N GLU A 64 -13.44 -18.54 -9.93
CA GLU A 64 -13.44 -17.52 -8.86
C GLU A 64 -12.14 -17.58 -8.01
N SER A 65 -11.59 -18.79 -7.82
CA SER A 65 -10.29 -18.99 -7.15
C SER A 65 -9.14 -18.36 -7.94
N LEU A 66 -9.10 -18.59 -9.26
CA LEU A 66 -8.05 -18.07 -10.14
C LEU A 66 -8.10 -16.55 -10.22
N GLU A 67 -9.28 -15.96 -10.42
CA GLU A 67 -9.45 -14.51 -10.48
C GLU A 67 -9.00 -13.83 -9.18
N LEU A 68 -9.42 -14.36 -8.03
CA LEU A 68 -9.04 -13.82 -6.74
C LEU A 68 -7.53 -13.98 -6.47
N SER A 69 -6.92 -15.09 -6.88
CA SER A 69 -5.48 -15.31 -6.77
C SER A 69 -4.68 -14.29 -7.58
N GLN A 70 -5.13 -13.99 -8.81
CA GLN A 70 -4.53 -12.96 -9.67
C GLN A 70 -4.67 -11.57 -9.05
N ALA A 71 -5.86 -11.22 -8.55
CA ALA A 71 -6.11 -9.93 -7.92
C ALA A 71 -5.26 -9.70 -6.67
N LEU A 72 -5.11 -10.73 -5.82
CA LEU A 72 -4.23 -10.72 -4.65
C LEU A 72 -2.76 -10.60 -5.03
N THR A 73 -2.33 -11.28 -6.10
CA THR A 73 -0.94 -11.22 -6.58
C THR A 73 -0.59 -9.82 -7.12
N ASP A 74 -1.49 -9.19 -7.88
CA ASP A 74 -1.34 -7.81 -8.33
C ASP A 74 -1.27 -6.84 -7.13
N PHE A 75 -2.14 -7.02 -6.14
CA PHE A 75 -2.11 -6.26 -4.90
C PHE A 75 -0.75 -6.38 -4.18
N LEU A 76 -0.28 -7.60 -3.92
CA LEU A 76 1.00 -7.84 -3.24
C LEU A 76 2.16 -7.20 -4.02
N SER A 77 2.14 -7.29 -5.35
CA SER A 77 3.18 -6.71 -6.20
C SER A 77 3.25 -5.18 -6.06
N ARG A 78 2.10 -4.49 -6.13
CA ARG A 78 2.01 -3.03 -5.94
C ARG A 78 2.45 -2.61 -4.55
N MET A 79 2.03 -3.37 -3.55
CA MET A 79 2.39 -3.17 -2.15
C MET A 79 3.91 -3.24 -1.95
N TYR A 80 4.57 -4.31 -2.43
CA TYR A 80 6.03 -4.44 -2.34
C TYR A 80 6.75 -3.32 -3.09
N PHE A 81 6.25 -2.95 -4.27
CA PHE A 81 6.84 -1.89 -5.06
C PHE A 81 6.76 -0.52 -4.35
N CYS A 82 5.59 -0.18 -3.80
CA CYS A 82 5.38 1.04 -3.03
C CYS A 82 6.32 1.11 -1.82
N LYS A 83 6.46 -0.01 -1.10
CA LYS A 83 7.36 -0.14 0.06
C LYS A 83 8.83 -0.01 -0.31
N ASN A 84 9.27 -0.74 -1.34
CA ASN A 84 10.67 -0.72 -1.77
C ASN A 84 11.08 0.65 -2.31
N HIS A 85 10.17 1.32 -3.02
CA HIS A 85 10.40 2.66 -3.51
C HIS A 85 10.49 3.67 -2.37
N ALA A 86 9.57 3.61 -1.40
CA ALA A 86 9.63 4.46 -0.21
C ALA A 86 10.91 4.24 0.62
N SER A 87 11.32 2.98 0.80
CA SER A 87 12.59 2.66 1.46
C SER A 87 13.81 3.22 0.71
N SER A 88 13.79 3.14 -0.63
CA SER A 88 14.85 3.71 -1.47
C SER A 88 14.87 5.24 -1.40
N CYS A 89 13.71 5.89 -1.31
CA CYS A 89 13.62 7.33 -1.08
C CYS A 89 14.15 7.68 0.32
N ALA A 90 13.77 6.93 1.36
CA ALA A 90 14.28 7.16 2.70
C ALA A 90 15.81 7.12 2.74
N ALA A 91 16.43 6.13 2.10
CA ALA A 91 17.89 6.05 1.98
C ALA A 91 18.52 7.23 1.23
N ARG A 92 17.93 7.64 0.11
CA ARG A 92 18.46 8.75 -0.70
C ARG A 92 18.42 10.10 0.00
N TYR A 93 17.50 10.28 0.95
CA TYR A 93 17.28 11.56 1.64
C TYR A 93 17.65 11.52 3.13
N GLY A 94 18.31 10.45 3.61
CA GLY A 94 18.78 10.34 4.99
C GLY A 94 17.66 10.20 6.02
N LEU A 95 16.55 9.56 5.63
CA LEU A 95 15.34 9.37 6.45
C LEU A 95 15.15 7.90 6.86
N GLU A 96 16.18 7.05 6.80
CA GLU A 96 16.03 5.61 7.05
C GLU A 96 15.50 5.30 8.45
N ASP A 97 16.05 5.96 9.48
CA ASP A 97 15.64 5.72 10.86
C ASP A 97 14.24 6.28 11.14
N GLU A 98 13.90 7.42 10.54
CA GLU A 98 12.56 8.00 10.62
C GLU A 98 11.53 7.12 9.92
N TYR A 99 11.80 6.68 8.69
CA TYR A 99 10.94 5.75 7.96
C TYR A 99 10.77 4.42 8.70
N ARG A 100 11.86 3.89 9.28
CA ARG A 100 11.81 2.68 10.12
C ARG A 100 10.94 2.88 11.36
N ALA A 101 11.05 4.04 12.02
CA ALA A 101 10.25 4.37 13.20
C ALA A 101 8.75 4.51 12.86
N ILE A 102 8.41 5.21 11.77
CA ILE A 102 7.03 5.36 11.28
C ILE A 102 6.45 3.98 10.94
N ARG A 103 7.19 3.15 10.19
CA ARG A 103 6.74 1.79 9.88
C ARG A 103 6.56 0.94 11.13
N LYS A 104 7.49 1.01 12.09
CA LYS A 104 7.35 0.26 13.35
C LYS A 104 6.10 0.67 14.13
N ARG A 105 5.72 1.95 14.07
CA ARG A 105 4.54 2.49 14.76
C ARG A 105 3.23 1.96 14.16
N TYR A 106 3.14 1.90 12.83
CA TYR A 106 1.87 1.61 12.13
C TYR A 106 1.80 0.21 11.51
N PHE A 107 2.88 -0.25 10.88
CA PHE A 107 2.99 -1.56 10.24
C PHE A 107 3.49 -2.67 11.17
N GLY A 108 3.28 -2.54 12.49
CA GLY A 108 3.73 -3.54 13.47
C GLY A 108 3.24 -4.97 13.21
N GLU A 109 2.22 -5.14 12.37
CA GLU A 109 1.61 -6.43 11.99
C GLU A 109 1.53 -6.65 10.47
N GLU A 110 2.17 -5.78 9.67
CA GLU A 110 2.20 -5.86 8.21
C GLU A 110 2.70 -7.22 7.73
N ALA A 111 3.74 -7.77 8.37
CA ALA A 111 4.27 -9.09 8.00
C ALA A 111 3.22 -10.20 8.13
N ALA A 112 2.37 -10.16 9.16
CA ALA A 112 1.32 -11.15 9.35
C ALA A 112 0.17 -10.99 8.34
N ILE A 113 -0.18 -9.74 7.99
CA ILE A 113 -1.16 -9.45 6.94
C ILE A 113 -0.64 -9.95 5.59
N VAL A 114 0.58 -9.56 5.22
CA VAL A 114 1.21 -9.92 3.94
C VAL A 114 1.38 -11.42 3.80
N ILE A 115 1.81 -12.11 4.86
CA ILE A 115 1.96 -13.55 4.79
C ILE A 115 0.61 -14.26 4.85
N GLY A 116 -0.38 -13.71 5.56
CA GLY A 116 -1.77 -14.19 5.49
C GLY A 116 -2.32 -14.15 4.06
N LEU A 117 -2.18 -13.00 3.39
CA LEU A 117 -2.62 -12.80 2.00
C LEU A 117 -1.83 -13.64 1.01
N ARG A 118 -0.50 -13.73 1.15
CA ARG A 118 0.34 -14.60 0.30
C ARG A 118 -0.01 -16.07 0.45
N ASN A 119 -0.26 -16.52 1.68
CA ASN A 119 -0.69 -17.89 1.92
C ASN A 119 -2.07 -18.12 1.30
N TYR A 120 -2.97 -17.14 1.33
CA TYR A 120 -4.24 -17.22 0.62
C TYR A 120 -4.01 -17.44 -0.88
N THR A 121 -3.18 -16.64 -1.54
CA THR A 121 -2.82 -16.81 -2.96
C THR A 121 -2.26 -18.20 -3.26
N VAL A 122 -1.23 -18.65 -2.52
CA VAL A 122 -0.55 -19.93 -2.77
C VAL A 122 -1.45 -21.13 -2.52
N HIS A 123 -2.38 -21.04 -1.57
CA HIS A 123 -3.24 -22.17 -1.23
C HIS A 123 -4.56 -22.20 -1.97
N VAL A 124 -5.07 -21.06 -2.45
CA VAL A 124 -6.12 -21.02 -3.48
C VAL A 124 -5.58 -21.60 -4.79
N ASP A 125 -4.30 -21.40 -5.09
CA ASP A 125 -3.60 -21.98 -6.25
C ASP A 125 -3.32 -23.50 -6.10
N MET A 126 -3.16 -23.99 -4.87
CA MET A 126 -2.74 -25.38 -4.59
C MET A 126 -3.82 -26.29 -4.00
N ALA A 127 -5.01 -25.76 -3.66
CA ALA A 127 -6.17 -26.53 -3.19
C ALA A 127 -7.46 -25.76 -3.45
N PRO A 128 -8.56 -26.40 -3.89
CA PRO A 128 -9.84 -25.72 -4.08
C PRO A 128 -10.27 -25.06 -2.76
N LEU A 129 -10.75 -23.81 -2.86
CA LEU A 129 -11.32 -23.04 -1.74
C LEU A 129 -12.21 -23.94 -0.88
N ALA A 130 -11.72 -24.35 0.29
CA ALA A 130 -12.57 -25.06 1.24
C ALA A 130 -13.55 -24.03 1.79
N ILE A 131 -14.82 -24.11 1.43
CA ILE A 131 -15.87 -23.24 1.96
C ILE A 131 -16.38 -23.87 3.27
N GLY A 132 -16.17 -23.18 4.38
CA GLY A 132 -16.67 -23.57 5.70
C GLY A 132 -18.19 -23.39 5.82
N PRO A 133 -18.80 -23.86 6.92
CA PRO A 133 -20.22 -23.65 7.19
C PRO A 133 -20.58 -22.15 7.13
N GLY A 134 -21.54 -21.79 6.27
CA GLY A 134 -21.99 -20.40 6.08
C GLY A 134 -21.29 -19.62 4.95
N GLY A 135 -20.63 -20.30 4.00
CA GLY A 135 -20.12 -19.65 2.79
C GLY A 135 -18.74 -18.99 2.93
N ARG A 136 -18.07 -19.14 4.08
CA ARG A 136 -16.81 -18.45 4.38
C ARG A 136 -15.59 -19.31 4.02
N PRO A 137 -14.52 -18.76 3.43
CA PRO A 137 -13.29 -19.52 3.16
C PRO A 137 -12.65 -20.10 4.45
N ALA A 138 -12.52 -21.43 4.52
CA ALA A 138 -11.98 -22.21 5.65
C ALA A 138 -10.45 -22.26 5.72
N PHE A 139 -9.77 -21.50 4.86
CA PHE A 139 -8.31 -21.49 4.69
C PHE A 139 -7.54 -21.10 5.98
N THR A 140 -8.19 -20.37 6.86
CA THR A 140 -7.64 -19.86 8.12
C THR A 140 -7.17 -20.98 9.07
N ASP A 141 -7.72 -22.19 9.04
CA ASP A 141 -7.42 -23.26 10.01
C ASP A 141 -6.04 -23.92 9.89
N ARG A 142 -5.44 -24.00 8.68
CA ARG A 142 -4.07 -24.56 8.51
C ARG A 142 -3.00 -23.55 8.90
N CYS A 143 -3.14 -22.28 8.50
CA CYS A 143 -2.21 -21.21 8.88
C CYS A 143 -2.20 -20.95 10.40
N ARG A 144 -3.36 -21.06 11.06
CA ARG A 144 -3.53 -20.91 12.53
C ARG A 144 -2.64 -21.83 13.36
N LYS A 145 -2.33 -23.04 12.86
CA LYS A 145 -1.59 -24.08 13.59
C LYS A 145 -0.08 -24.05 13.36
N ASN A 146 0.42 -23.14 12.50
CA ASN A 146 1.85 -23.06 12.21
C ASN A 146 2.62 -22.38 13.38
N PRO A 147 3.65 -23.02 13.96
CA PRO A 147 4.39 -22.49 15.10
C PRO A 147 5.27 -21.27 14.77
N ILE A 148 5.53 -20.99 13.48
CA ILE A 148 6.38 -19.86 13.04
C ILE A 148 5.82 -18.48 13.44
N TRP A 149 4.51 -18.39 13.67
CA TRP A 149 3.82 -17.15 14.02
C TRP A 149 3.94 -16.82 15.50
N SER A 150 3.98 -15.54 15.88
CA SER A 150 3.81 -15.13 17.28
C SER A 150 2.37 -15.34 17.76
N ALA A 151 2.16 -15.35 19.07
CA ALA A 151 0.82 -15.48 19.65
C ALA A 151 -0.14 -14.34 19.24
N LYS A 152 0.39 -13.15 18.92
CA LYS A 152 -0.38 -11.99 18.46
C LYS A 152 -0.80 -12.16 16.99
N GLU A 153 0.13 -12.54 16.13
CA GLU A 153 -0.12 -12.81 14.70
C GLU A 153 -1.10 -13.97 14.51
N ARG A 154 -0.99 -15.02 15.34
CA ARG A 154 -1.96 -16.12 15.36
C ARG A 154 -3.38 -15.67 15.73
N ARG A 155 -3.56 -14.66 16.60
CA ARG A 155 -4.91 -14.15 16.93
C ARG A 155 -5.56 -13.42 15.76
N ILE A 156 -4.76 -12.70 14.96
CA ILE A 156 -5.20 -11.98 13.76
C ILE A 156 -5.60 -12.99 12.69
N LEU A 157 -4.72 -13.96 12.40
CA LEU A 157 -5.00 -15.09 11.48
C LEU A 157 -6.16 -15.99 11.94
N LYS A 158 -6.48 -15.99 13.25
CA LYS A 158 -7.59 -16.75 13.83
C LYS A 158 -8.95 -16.10 13.64
N LYS A 159 -9.02 -14.81 13.29
CA LYS A 159 -10.27 -14.05 13.27
C LYS A 159 -10.53 -13.32 11.97
N ALA A 160 -9.51 -13.04 11.17
CA ALA A 160 -9.63 -12.06 10.12
C ALA A 160 -10.16 -12.65 8.80
N ASP A 161 -11.27 -12.09 8.36
CA ASP A 161 -11.69 -12.07 6.97
C ASP A 161 -10.57 -11.43 6.12
N PRO A 162 -10.22 -11.97 4.93
CA PRO A 162 -9.31 -11.29 4.01
C PRO A 162 -9.66 -9.81 3.78
N ALA A 163 -10.95 -9.47 3.71
CA ALA A 163 -11.39 -8.08 3.56
C ALA A 163 -10.96 -7.22 4.76
N GLU A 164 -11.19 -7.70 5.99
CA GLU A 164 -10.76 -7.01 7.23
C GLU A 164 -9.23 -6.84 7.29
N LEU A 165 -8.46 -7.80 6.76
CA LEU A 165 -6.99 -7.67 6.68
C LEU A 165 -6.56 -6.57 5.71
N ILE A 166 -7.23 -6.46 4.56
CA ILE A 166 -6.92 -5.46 3.54
C ILE A 166 -7.36 -4.07 4.01
N GLU A 167 -8.51 -3.95 4.66
CA GLU A 167 -8.96 -2.71 5.30
C GLU A 167 -7.97 -2.23 6.37
N ALA A 168 -7.56 -3.11 7.29
CA ALA A 168 -6.58 -2.78 8.30
C ALA A 168 -5.23 -2.34 7.69
N TYR A 169 -4.83 -2.98 6.58
CA TYR A 169 -3.64 -2.58 5.84
C TYR A 169 -3.80 -1.22 5.15
N GLU A 170 -4.96 -0.93 4.53
CA GLU A 170 -5.26 0.38 3.93
C GLU A 170 -5.15 1.51 4.96
N GLU A 171 -5.74 1.32 6.15
CA GLU A 171 -5.66 2.29 7.25
C GLU A 171 -4.21 2.52 7.71
N GLN A 172 -3.45 1.44 7.91
CA GLN A 172 -2.04 1.53 8.31
C GLN A 172 -1.19 2.22 7.24
N MET A 173 -1.43 1.91 5.98
CA MET A 173 -0.78 2.57 4.84
C MET A 173 -1.03 4.06 4.86
N GLU A 174 -2.28 4.51 5.04
CA GLU A 174 -2.61 5.93 5.03
C GLU A 174 -1.80 6.70 6.08
N CYS A 175 -1.70 6.16 7.29
CA CYS A 175 -0.91 6.80 8.35
C CYS A 175 0.59 6.79 8.03
N VAL A 176 1.15 5.67 7.53
CA VAL A 176 2.58 5.59 7.18
C VAL A 176 2.96 6.56 6.08
N TYR A 177 2.22 6.56 4.96
CA TYR A 177 2.58 7.34 3.79
C TYR A 177 2.22 8.82 3.93
N SER A 178 1.25 9.16 4.78
CA SER A 178 1.00 10.55 5.17
C SER A 178 2.17 11.12 6.01
N GLU A 179 2.58 10.42 7.08
CA GLU A 179 3.70 10.88 7.92
C GLU A 179 5.03 10.86 7.17
N PHE A 180 5.33 9.76 6.47
CA PHE A 180 6.56 9.67 5.68
C PHE A 180 6.55 10.66 4.51
N GLY A 181 5.40 10.88 3.87
CA GLY A 181 5.25 11.86 2.81
C GLY A 181 5.54 13.29 3.29
N ALA A 182 5.10 13.64 4.50
CA ALA A 182 5.43 14.92 5.12
C ALA A 182 6.93 15.04 5.40
N ALA A 183 7.53 14.04 6.07
CA ALA A 183 8.97 14.03 6.35
C ALA A 183 9.82 14.14 5.07
N LEU A 184 9.43 13.39 4.03
CA LEU A 184 10.09 13.42 2.73
C LEU A 184 9.95 14.79 2.05
N ALA A 185 8.76 15.39 2.08
CA ALA A 185 8.51 16.73 1.53
C ALA A 185 9.35 17.81 2.22
N GLU A 186 9.53 17.71 3.54
CA GLU A 186 10.41 18.59 4.31
C GLU A 186 11.88 18.42 3.88
N ALA A 187 12.35 17.18 3.80
CA ALA A 187 13.74 16.87 3.45
C ALA A 187 14.13 17.37 2.06
N VAL A 188 13.22 17.26 1.08
CA VAL A 188 13.49 17.71 -0.29
C VAL A 188 13.01 19.13 -0.58
N ARG A 189 12.44 19.86 0.40
CA ARG A 189 11.94 21.23 0.21
C ARG A 189 12.95 22.17 -0.46
N PRO A 190 14.24 22.18 -0.09
CA PRO A 190 15.24 23.01 -0.79
C PRO A 190 15.31 22.68 -2.28
N LYS A 191 15.37 21.39 -2.61
CA LYS A 191 15.41 20.86 -3.98
C LYS A 191 14.13 21.16 -4.77
N MET A 192 12.98 21.27 -4.09
CA MET A 192 11.71 21.61 -4.74
C MET A 192 11.67 23.05 -5.26
N LYS A 193 12.27 23.99 -4.53
CA LYS A 193 12.37 25.38 -5.01
C LYS A 193 13.24 25.46 -6.26
N GLU A 194 14.34 24.71 -6.27
CA GLU A 194 15.24 24.60 -7.42
C GLU A 194 14.53 23.97 -8.61
N CYS A 195 13.85 22.84 -8.40
CA CYS A 195 13.07 22.16 -9.45
C CYS A 195 12.03 23.08 -10.11
N ARG A 196 11.29 23.87 -9.32
CA ARG A 196 10.29 24.82 -9.85
C ARG A 196 10.93 25.87 -10.75
N ARG A 197 12.09 26.38 -10.33
CA ARG A 197 12.85 27.35 -11.12
C ARG A 197 13.37 26.71 -12.40
N GLU A 198 13.96 25.51 -12.33
CA GLU A 198 14.47 24.80 -13.51
C GLU A 198 13.38 24.49 -14.54
N ILE A 199 12.19 24.05 -14.10
CA ILE A 199 11.04 23.83 -14.98
C ILE A 199 10.55 25.14 -15.60
N LYS A 200 10.50 26.23 -14.82
CA LYS A 200 10.10 27.55 -15.32
C LYS A 200 11.09 28.06 -16.37
N ASP A 201 12.38 27.94 -16.11
CA ASP A 201 13.44 28.36 -17.01
C ASP A 201 13.41 27.53 -18.30
N PHE A 202 13.17 26.21 -18.19
CA PHE A 202 12.98 25.31 -19.32
C PHE A 202 11.78 25.70 -20.19
N ASN A 203 10.60 25.87 -19.59
CA ASN A 203 9.39 26.26 -20.33
C ASN A 203 9.54 27.66 -20.96
N SER A 204 10.24 28.58 -20.29
CA SER A 204 10.52 29.92 -20.80
C SER A 204 11.46 29.88 -22.01
N TRP A 205 12.48 29.01 -21.97
CA TRP A 205 13.37 28.76 -23.11
C TRP A 205 12.65 28.09 -24.29
N ALA A 206 11.76 27.12 -24.01
CA ALA A 206 10.98 26.41 -25.03
C ALA A 206 9.91 27.31 -25.68
N GLY A 207 9.49 28.39 -25.00
CA GLY A 207 8.46 29.32 -25.47
C GLY A 207 7.02 28.87 -25.20
N PHE A 208 6.81 27.74 -24.54
CA PHE A 208 5.51 27.20 -24.15
C PHE A 208 5.65 26.18 -23.01
N GLU A 209 4.53 25.78 -22.38
CA GLU A 209 4.55 24.80 -21.29
C GLU A 209 4.79 23.38 -21.83
N MET A 210 6.00 22.88 -21.65
CA MET A 210 6.42 21.53 -22.03
C MET A 210 6.41 20.57 -20.84
N VAL A 211 6.79 21.06 -19.66
CA VAL A 211 6.82 20.29 -18.42
C VAL A 211 5.97 20.99 -17.38
N ARG A 212 4.95 20.29 -16.89
CA ARG A 212 4.06 20.80 -15.84
C ARG A 212 4.61 20.46 -14.46
N TYR A 213 4.71 21.47 -13.59
CA TYR A 213 4.97 21.26 -12.17
C TYR A 213 3.64 21.11 -11.42
N GLU A 214 3.42 19.97 -10.79
CA GLU A 214 2.22 19.71 -10.00
C GLU A 214 2.50 19.90 -8.50
N PRO A 215 1.53 20.45 -7.74
CA PRO A 215 1.63 20.51 -6.29
C PRO A 215 1.75 19.11 -5.68
N LEU A 216 2.65 18.97 -4.71
CA LEU A 216 2.88 17.72 -3.96
C LEU A 216 1.86 17.54 -2.83
N TRP A 217 1.79 16.34 -2.27
CA TRP A 217 1.06 16.06 -1.03
C TRP A 217 1.29 17.12 0.06
N GLY A 218 0.22 17.49 0.76
CA GLY A 218 0.28 18.42 1.89
C GLY A 218 0.52 19.90 1.52
N THR A 219 0.65 20.25 0.23
CA THR A 219 0.78 21.67 -0.18
C THR A 219 -0.57 22.39 -0.36
N GLY A 220 -1.69 21.66 -0.28
CA GLY A 220 -3.02 22.22 -0.04
C GLY A 220 -3.36 22.22 1.45
N ARG A 221 -4.29 23.08 1.89
CA ARG A 221 -4.83 23.06 3.28
C ARG A 221 -5.07 21.60 3.69
N PRO A 222 -4.67 21.19 4.90
CA PRO A 222 -4.85 19.81 5.35
C PRO A 222 -6.31 19.45 5.13
N ARG A 223 -6.58 18.49 4.25
CA ARG A 223 -7.82 17.73 4.37
C ARG A 223 -7.74 17.17 5.77
N LYS A 224 -8.69 17.54 6.62
CA LYS A 224 -8.85 16.93 7.95
C LYS A 224 -8.63 15.45 7.74
N ALA A 225 -7.55 14.92 8.33
CA ALA A 225 -7.37 13.49 8.44
C ALA A 225 -8.73 12.92 8.88
N SER A 226 -9.16 11.87 8.20
CA SER A 226 -10.36 11.11 8.49
C SER A 226 -10.24 10.58 9.94
N GLY A 227 -10.54 11.42 10.93
CA GLY A 227 -10.29 11.14 12.33
C GLY A 227 -8.80 11.01 12.71
N PRO A 228 -8.50 10.94 14.03
CA PRO A 228 -7.17 10.55 14.48
C PRO A 228 -6.89 9.12 14.00
N CYS A 229 -5.75 8.91 13.33
CA CYS A 229 -5.13 7.60 13.13
C CYS A 229 -4.98 6.94 14.50
N ARG A 230 -5.98 6.18 14.95
CA ARG A 230 -5.87 5.36 16.16
C ARG A 230 -4.98 4.19 15.78
N GLY A 231 -3.68 4.30 16.06
CA GLY A 231 -2.86 3.11 16.15
C GLY A 231 -3.54 2.16 17.14
N ARG A 232 -4.15 1.08 16.65
CA ARG A 232 -4.55 -0.03 17.52
C ARG A 232 -3.29 -0.76 17.92
N GLY A 233 -2.54 -0.16 18.83
CA GLY A 233 -1.34 -0.71 19.41
C GLY A 233 -1.23 -0.25 20.84
N GLN A 234 -1.48 -1.20 21.76
CA GLN A 234 -1.25 -1.13 23.20
C GLN A 234 -2.38 -0.44 23.97
N ASP A 235 -3.41 -1.20 24.33
CA ASP A 235 -3.92 -1.31 25.71
C ASP A 235 -5.23 -2.10 25.77
N GLY A 236 -5.34 -2.95 26.81
CA GLY A 236 -6.61 -3.56 27.21
C GLY A 236 -6.81 -5.00 26.74
N ALA A 237 -6.11 -5.95 27.35
CA ALA A 237 -6.77 -7.22 27.63
C ALA A 237 -7.99 -6.92 28.51
N PRO A 238 -9.20 -7.41 28.21
CA PRO A 238 -10.30 -7.28 29.15
C PRO A 238 -9.95 -8.14 30.37
N VAL A 239 -9.68 -7.48 31.49
CA VAL A 239 -9.73 -8.09 32.81
C VAL A 239 -11.15 -8.61 32.96
N ARG A 240 -11.29 -9.95 32.93
CA ARG A 240 -12.50 -10.60 33.42
C ARG A 240 -12.56 -10.37 34.92
N THR A 241 -13.42 -9.47 35.35
CA THR A 241 -13.91 -9.47 36.73
C THR A 241 -14.96 -10.56 36.87
N ALA A 242 -14.70 -11.48 37.80
CA ALA A 242 -15.57 -12.43 38.49
C ALA A 242 -16.70 -13.10 37.71
#